data_AF-A0A558CJH2-F1
#
_entry.id   AF-A0A558CJH2-F1
#
_cell.length_a   1.000
_cell.length_b   1.000
_cell.length_c   1.000
_cell.angle_alpha   90.00
_cell.angle_beta   90.00
_cell.angle_gamma   90.00
#
_symmetry.space_group_name_H-M   'P 1'
#
loop_
_entity.id
_entity.type
_entity.pdbx_description
1 polymer ?
#
loop_
_entity_poly.entity_id
_entity_poly.type
_entity_poly.pdbx_seq_one_letter_code
_entity_poly.pdbx_strand_id
1 'polypeptide(L)'
;MSRNYFLMIALLCLSTLLQAETAEEKGRAIAAESIARDTGWGDMKADMQMILRNKQGEESLREIRIQSLEQQGDGDKSLTIFDKPLDVKGTAFLSFSHAIGADDQWLHLPALKRVKRISSRNKSGPFMGSEFAYEDLSSFEIEKYTYKYIKDEAINDQACFVVEQYPV
;
A
#
# COMPACT_ATOMS: atom_id res chain seq x y z
N MET A 1 -52.65 -31.68 3.69
CA MET A 1 -51.86 -31.00 4.74
C MET A 1 -50.35 -31.21 4.59
N SER A 2 -49.84 -32.40 4.23
CA SER A 2 -48.40 -32.71 4.15
C SER A 2 -47.57 -31.95 3.10
N ARG A 3 -48.16 -31.54 1.96
CA ARG A 3 -47.44 -30.84 0.87
C ARG A 3 -47.00 -29.41 1.25
N ASN A 4 -47.72 -28.75 2.15
CA ASN A 4 -47.39 -27.40 2.61
C ASN A 4 -46.25 -27.41 3.65
N TYR A 5 -46.12 -28.49 4.43
CA TYR A 5 -45.01 -28.66 5.38
C TYR A 5 -43.68 -28.91 4.67
N PHE A 6 -43.68 -29.68 3.57
CA PHE A 6 -42.47 -29.92 2.78
C PHE A 6 -41.96 -28.64 2.10
N LEU A 7 -42.88 -27.80 1.60
CA LEU A 7 -42.55 -26.48 1.07
C LEU A 7 -42.06 -25.50 2.15
N MET A 8 -42.62 -25.54 3.36
CA MET A 8 -42.16 -24.72 4.49
C MET A 8 -40.77 -25.12 4.98
N ILE A 9 -40.48 -26.43 5.06
CA ILE A 9 -39.15 -26.94 5.46
C ILE A 9 -38.11 -26.61 4.39
N ALA A 10 -38.46 -26.75 3.10
CA ALA A 10 -37.59 -26.34 2.00
C ALA A 10 -37.30 -24.82 2.01
N LEU A 11 -38.29 -23.98 2.33
CA LEU A 11 -38.09 -22.53 2.49
C LEU A 11 -37.21 -22.17 3.69
N LEU A 12 -37.38 -22.86 4.83
CA LEU A 12 -36.55 -22.65 6.03
C LEU A 12 -35.08 -23.03 5.77
N CYS A 13 -34.83 -24.15 5.10
CA CYS A 13 -33.47 -24.56 4.72
C CYS A 13 -32.84 -23.66 3.64
N LEU A 14 -33.64 -23.01 2.80
CA LEU A 14 -33.13 -22.03 1.82
C LEU A 14 -32.73 -20.71 2.49
N SER A 15 -33.43 -20.30 3.55
CA SER A 15 -33.09 -19.08 4.31
C SER A 15 -31.77 -19.17 5.08
N THR A 16 -31.32 -20.38 5.44
CA THR A 16 -30.02 -20.58 6.11
C THR A 16 -28.82 -20.56 5.15
N LEU A 17 -29.04 -20.51 3.84
CA LEU A 17 -27.98 -20.48 2.82
C LEU A 17 -27.68 -19.08 2.28
N LEU A 18 -28.46 -18.06 2.65
CA LEU A 18 -28.17 -16.67 2.32
C LEU A 18 -27.47 -15.99 3.50
N GLN A 19 -26.19 -16.31 3.74
CA GLN A 19 -25.34 -15.39 4.48
C GLN A 19 -24.92 -14.27 3.53
N ALA A 20 -25.36 -13.04 3.83
CA ALA A 20 -24.82 -11.86 3.17
C ALA A 20 -23.34 -11.70 3.59
N GLU A 21 -22.48 -11.35 2.63
CA GLU A 21 -21.09 -10.99 2.90
C GLU A 21 -21.04 -9.84 3.91
N THR A 22 -20.19 -9.98 4.94
CA THR A 22 -19.98 -8.92 5.93
C THR A 22 -19.22 -7.75 5.33
N ALA A 23 -19.29 -6.57 5.96
CA ALA A 23 -18.54 -5.41 5.52
C ALA A 23 -17.02 -5.66 5.53
N GLU A 24 -16.55 -6.44 6.51
CA GLU A 24 -15.15 -6.83 6.68
C GLU A 24 -14.70 -7.79 5.57
N GLU A 25 -15.50 -8.82 5.26
CA GLU A 25 -15.22 -9.74 4.15
C GLU A 25 -15.20 -9.01 2.81
N LYS A 26 -16.20 -8.15 2.55
CA LYS A 26 -16.26 -7.34 1.32
C LYS A 26 -15.07 -6.40 1.21
N GLY A 27 -14.70 -5.72 2.30
CA GLY A 27 -13.55 -4.81 2.33
C GLY A 27 -12.24 -5.54 2.00
N ARG A 28 -12.03 -6.72 2.58
CA ARG A 28 -10.85 -7.55 2.29
C ARG A 28 -10.86 -8.08 0.87
N ALA A 29 -12.01 -8.50 0.35
CA ALA A 29 -12.15 -8.97 -1.04
C ALA A 29 -11.82 -7.87 -2.05
N ILE A 30 -12.25 -6.63 -1.80
CA ILE A 30 -11.91 -5.47 -2.64
C ILE A 30 -10.39 -5.23 -2.65
N ALA A 31 -9.75 -5.23 -1.47
CA ALA A 31 -8.29 -5.05 -1.38
C ALA A 31 -7.53 -6.18 -2.09
N ALA A 32 -7.98 -7.43 -1.92
CA ALA A 32 -7.40 -8.59 -2.59
C ALA A 32 -7.52 -8.52 -4.12
N GLU A 33 -8.69 -8.09 -4.63
CA GLU A 33 -8.91 -7.89 -6.06
C GLU A 33 -8.06 -6.73 -6.62
N SER A 34 -7.88 -5.65 -5.86
CA SER A 34 -6.99 -4.55 -6.25
C SER A 34 -5.57 -5.02 -6.45
N ILE A 35 -5.05 -5.85 -5.52
CA ILE A 35 -3.70 -6.40 -5.62
C ILE A 35 -3.60 -7.45 -6.72
N ALA A 36 -4.59 -8.33 -6.88
CA ALA A 36 -4.60 -9.30 -7.98
C ALA A 36 -4.47 -8.65 -9.36
N ARG A 37 -4.99 -7.42 -9.52
CA ARG A 37 -4.87 -6.62 -10.76
C ARG A 37 -3.52 -5.93 -10.93
N ASP A 38 -2.70 -5.89 -9.89
CA ASP A 38 -1.39 -5.22 -9.84
C ASP A 38 -0.24 -6.24 -9.68
N THR A 39 -0.42 -7.46 -10.21
CA THR A 39 0.61 -8.51 -10.20
C THR A 39 1.08 -8.86 -11.62
N GLY A 40 2.32 -9.34 -11.72
CA GLY A 40 2.92 -9.87 -12.94
C GLY A 40 3.71 -8.86 -13.78
N TRP A 41 4.04 -7.69 -13.24
CA TRP A 41 4.84 -6.67 -13.93
C TRP A 41 6.36 -6.93 -13.84
N GLY A 42 6.81 -7.74 -12.88
CA GLY A 42 8.20 -8.20 -12.78
C GLY A 42 9.18 -7.16 -12.25
N ASP A 43 9.56 -6.17 -13.07
CA ASP A 43 10.41 -5.06 -12.65
C ASP A 43 10.01 -3.73 -13.32
N MET A 44 10.30 -2.62 -12.63
CA MET A 44 10.01 -1.26 -13.10
C MET A 44 11.19 -0.34 -12.85
N LYS A 45 11.42 0.59 -13.77
CA LYS A 45 12.32 1.74 -13.58
C LYS A 45 11.59 3.03 -13.95
N ALA A 46 11.74 4.05 -13.11
CA ALA A 46 11.13 5.36 -13.33
C ALA A 46 12.12 6.49 -13.02
N ASP A 47 12.19 7.48 -13.91
CA ASP A 47 12.78 8.79 -13.64
C ASP A 47 11.65 9.73 -13.18
N MET A 48 11.85 10.41 -12.05
CA MET A 48 10.81 11.20 -11.39
C MET A 48 11.32 12.57 -10.93
N GLN A 49 10.38 13.49 -10.76
CA GLN A 49 10.61 14.77 -10.07
C GLN A 49 9.79 14.82 -8.80
N MET A 50 10.44 15.03 -7.67
CA MET A 50 9.80 15.30 -6.38
C MET A 50 9.86 16.81 -6.11
N ILE A 51 8.69 17.44 -6.03
CA ILE A 51 8.55 18.87 -5.77
C ILE A 51 8.04 19.05 -4.34
N LEU A 52 8.88 19.57 -3.46
CA LEU A 52 8.52 19.90 -2.09
C LEU A 52 8.09 21.35 -2.05
N ARG A 53 6.85 21.62 -1.63
CA ARG A 53 6.30 22.97 -1.51
C ARG A 53 5.90 23.27 -0.07
N ASN A 54 6.40 24.37 0.50
CA ASN A 54 6.00 24.79 1.85
C ASN A 54 4.72 25.64 1.84
N LYS A 55 4.24 26.03 3.03
CA LYS A 55 3.00 26.82 3.18
C LYS A 55 3.09 28.21 2.55
N GLN A 56 4.29 28.75 2.37
CA GLN A 56 4.54 30.05 1.73
C GLN A 56 4.60 29.95 0.20
N GLY A 57 4.58 28.72 -0.36
CA GLY A 57 4.63 28.47 -1.80
C GLY A 57 6.06 28.33 -2.34
N GLU A 58 7.08 28.32 -1.49
CA GLU A 58 8.46 28.08 -1.92
C GLU A 58 8.67 26.62 -2.27
N GLU A 59 9.40 26.36 -3.35
CA GLU A 59 9.60 25.02 -3.89
C GLU A 59 11.06 24.57 -3.86
N SER A 60 11.25 23.28 -3.58
CA SER A 60 12.50 22.55 -3.77
C SER A 60 12.25 21.36 -4.68
N LEU A 61 12.98 21.27 -5.79
CA LEU A 61 12.88 20.18 -6.76
C LEU A 61 14.01 19.18 -6.55
N ARG A 62 13.67 17.89 -6.59
CA ARG A 62 14.61 16.77 -6.58
C ARG A 62 14.37 15.88 -7.78
N GLU A 63 15.45 15.46 -8.45
CA GLU A 63 15.40 14.44 -9.50
C GLU A 63 15.77 13.10 -8.89
N ILE A 64 14.92 12.10 -9.11
CA ILE A 64 14.98 10.80 -8.43
C ILE A 64 14.80 9.69 -9.46
N ARG A 65 15.55 8.60 -9.30
CA ARG A 65 15.30 7.33 -9.98
C ARG A 65 14.75 6.30 -9.01
N ILE A 66 13.71 5.60 -9.42
CA ILE A 66 13.18 4.44 -8.71
C ILE A 66 13.39 3.19 -9.54
N GLN A 67 13.78 2.12 -8.87
CA GLN A 67 13.78 0.76 -9.39
C GLN A 67 12.94 -0.10 -8.45
N SER A 68 11.95 -0.80 -8.97
CA SER A 68 11.11 -1.72 -8.21
C SER A 68 11.23 -3.12 -8.78
N LEU A 69 11.17 -4.12 -7.92
CA LEU A 69 11.21 -5.53 -8.28
C LEU A 69 10.10 -6.25 -7.54
N GLU A 70 9.16 -6.79 -8.30
CA GLU A 70 8.06 -7.60 -7.80
C GLU A 70 8.62 -8.88 -7.15
N GLN A 71 8.11 -9.25 -5.99
CA GLN A 71 8.48 -10.51 -5.34
C GLN A 71 7.31 -11.51 -5.35
N GLN A 72 7.63 -12.79 -5.59
CA GLN A 72 6.64 -13.85 -5.45
C GLN A 72 6.56 -14.29 -3.99
N GLY A 73 5.37 -14.12 -3.38
CA GLY A 73 5.09 -14.62 -2.04
C GLY A 73 5.66 -13.78 -0.89
N ASP A 74 6.14 -12.58 -1.17
CA ASP A 74 6.54 -11.58 -0.18
C ASP A 74 6.36 -10.18 -0.80
N GLY A 75 6.62 -9.12 -0.02
CA GLY A 75 6.51 -7.75 -0.51
C GLY A 75 7.63 -7.32 -1.46
N ASP A 76 7.37 -6.26 -2.22
CA ASP A 76 8.27 -5.79 -3.25
C ASP A 76 9.55 -5.16 -2.69
N LYS A 77 10.57 -5.16 -3.54
CA LYS A 77 11.83 -4.46 -3.29
C LYS A 77 11.85 -3.16 -4.09
N SER A 78 12.25 -2.07 -3.45
CA SER A 78 12.40 -0.77 -4.10
C SER A 78 13.74 -0.13 -3.78
N LEU A 79 14.33 0.52 -4.78
CA LEU A 79 15.54 1.32 -4.67
C LEU A 79 15.27 2.70 -5.24
N THR A 80 15.29 3.70 -4.37
CA THR A 80 15.14 5.12 -4.71
C THR A 80 16.51 5.79 -4.63
N ILE A 81 16.94 6.49 -5.69
CA ILE A 81 18.23 7.18 -5.77
C ILE A 81 18.00 8.65 -6.13
N PHE A 82 18.57 9.56 -5.35
CA PHE A 82 18.52 11.00 -5.62
C PHE A 82 19.69 11.39 -6.53
N ASP A 83 19.39 11.97 -7.69
CA ASP A 83 20.41 12.40 -8.65
C ASP A 83 20.69 13.91 -8.57
N LYS A 84 19.67 14.71 -8.22
CA LYS A 84 19.78 16.17 -8.00
C LYS A 84 18.85 16.65 -6.87
N PRO A 85 19.14 17.79 -6.21
CA PRO A 85 20.35 18.63 -6.35
C PRO A 85 21.60 18.02 -5.70
N LEU A 86 22.74 18.74 -5.76
CA LEU A 86 24.05 18.26 -5.31
C LEU A 86 24.11 17.88 -3.82
N ASP A 87 23.32 18.55 -3.00
CA ASP A 87 23.21 18.33 -1.55
C ASP A 87 22.57 16.98 -1.19
N VAL A 88 21.69 16.45 -2.05
CA VAL A 88 21.07 15.12 -1.89
C VAL A 88 21.63 14.07 -2.84
N LYS A 89 22.40 14.47 -3.86
CA LYS A 89 22.94 13.59 -4.90
C LYS A 89 23.65 12.37 -4.31
N GLY A 90 23.26 11.19 -4.77
CA GLY A 90 23.79 9.90 -4.34
C GLY A 90 23.17 9.37 -3.05
N THR A 91 22.27 10.13 -2.40
CA THR A 91 21.43 9.58 -1.33
C THR A 91 20.56 8.48 -1.93
N ALA A 92 20.47 7.35 -1.25
CA ALA A 92 19.68 6.23 -1.73
C ALA A 92 18.89 5.59 -0.60
N PHE A 93 17.66 5.18 -0.90
CA PHE A 93 16.78 4.46 0.00
C PHE A 93 16.45 3.10 -0.58
N LEU A 94 16.68 2.06 0.20
CA LEU A 94 16.39 0.67 -0.16
C LEU A 94 15.32 0.15 0.79
N SER A 95 14.22 -0.36 0.24
CA SER A 95 13.14 -1.00 1.00
C SER A 95 12.96 -2.43 0.51
N PHE A 96 13.00 -3.39 1.42
CA PHE A 96 12.49 -4.73 1.22
C PHE A 96 11.23 -4.84 2.06
N SER A 97 10.09 -4.86 1.38
CA SER A 97 8.81 -4.95 2.03
C SER A 97 8.52 -6.41 2.38
N HIS A 98 7.84 -6.64 3.49
CA HIS A 98 7.45 -7.98 3.90
C HIS A 98 5.95 -8.07 4.12
N ALA A 99 5.30 -9.12 3.60
CA ALA A 99 3.88 -9.35 3.82
C ALA A 99 3.58 -9.53 5.32
N ILE A 100 4.46 -10.24 6.02
CA ILE A 100 4.36 -10.50 7.46
C ILE A 100 5.61 -9.98 8.16
N GLY A 101 5.39 -9.12 9.16
CA GLY A 101 6.45 -8.56 9.98
C GLY A 101 6.88 -7.16 9.56
N ALA A 102 8.07 -6.77 10.02
CA ALA A 102 8.59 -5.43 9.78
C ALA A 102 9.42 -5.38 8.50
N ASP A 103 9.23 -4.33 7.71
CA ASP A 103 10.03 -4.07 6.53
C ASP A 103 11.51 -3.82 6.86
N ASP A 104 12.34 -4.17 5.90
CA ASP A 104 13.78 -4.04 5.95
C ASP A 104 14.20 -2.82 5.13
N GLN A 105 14.54 -1.74 5.83
CA GLN A 105 14.72 -0.42 5.22
C GLN A 105 16.08 0.18 5.54
N TRP A 106 16.75 0.75 4.54
CA TRP A 106 18.06 1.37 4.67
C TRP A 106 18.15 2.69 3.92
N LEU A 107 18.80 3.67 4.55
CA LEU A 107 19.15 4.95 3.96
C LEU A 107 20.67 5.07 3.84
N HIS A 108 21.17 5.16 2.61
CA HIS A 108 22.55 5.49 2.31
C HIS A 108 22.72 7.01 2.23
N LEU A 109 23.64 7.56 3.02
CA LEU A 109 23.98 8.97 3.04
C LEU A 109 25.43 9.16 2.56
N PRO A 110 25.67 9.62 1.32
CA PRO A 110 27.00 9.67 0.72
C PRO A 110 27.94 10.63 1.46
N ALA A 111 27.43 11.77 1.95
CA ALA A 111 28.20 12.72 2.73
C ALA A 111 28.80 12.10 4.01
N LEU A 112 28.14 11.08 4.57
CA LEU A 112 28.60 10.36 5.75
C LEU A 112 29.26 9.02 5.42
N LYS A 113 29.27 8.62 4.14
CA LYS A 113 29.68 7.28 3.65
C LYS A 113 29.09 6.16 4.50
N ARG A 114 27.84 6.32 4.93
CA ARG A 114 27.18 5.43 5.89
C ARG A 114 25.85 4.95 5.36
N VAL A 115 25.55 3.68 5.65
CA VAL A 115 24.20 3.11 5.53
C VAL A 115 23.59 3.07 6.92
N LYS A 116 22.40 3.65 7.07
CA LYS A 116 21.62 3.64 8.31
C LYS A 116 20.39 2.76 8.09
N ARG A 117 20.19 1.74 8.93
CA ARG A 117 18.93 1.00 8.96
C ARG A 117 17.84 1.87 9.59
N ILE A 118 16.66 1.90 8.96
CA ILE A 118 15.47 2.53 9.51
C ILE A 118 14.74 1.46 10.31
N SER A 119 14.60 1.67 11.61
CA SER A 119 13.88 0.73 12.46
C SER A 119 12.38 0.87 12.24
N SER A 120 11.64 -0.22 12.37
CA SER A 120 10.17 -0.22 12.28
C SER A 120 9.50 0.77 13.23
N ARG A 121 10.11 1.05 14.39
CA ARG A 121 9.62 2.07 15.35
C ARG A 121 9.68 3.51 14.79
N ASN A 122 10.57 3.77 13.83
CA ASN A 122 10.81 5.09 13.26
C ASN A 122 10.25 5.23 11.83
N LYS A 123 9.50 4.23 11.34
CA LYS A 123 9.01 4.20 9.94
C LYS A 123 8.02 5.32 9.62
N SER A 124 7.28 5.80 10.63
CA SER A 124 6.35 6.93 10.49
C SER A 124 7.05 8.31 10.48
N GLY A 125 8.38 8.34 10.56
CA GLY A 125 9.16 9.58 10.43
C GLY A 125 9.20 10.08 8.98
N PRO A 126 9.35 11.40 8.76
CA PRO A 126 9.32 11.99 7.43
C PRO A 126 10.51 11.53 6.57
N PHE A 127 10.22 11.20 5.32
CA PHE A 127 11.19 10.83 4.31
C PHE A 127 11.82 12.10 3.72
N MET A 128 13.07 12.36 4.10
CA MET A 128 13.88 13.46 3.56
C MET A 128 13.18 14.83 3.57
N GLY A 129 12.37 15.10 4.60
CA GLY A 129 11.64 16.36 4.76
C GLY A 129 10.46 16.54 3.80
N SER A 130 10.01 15.46 3.15
CA SER A 130 8.74 15.42 2.42
C SER A 130 7.57 15.07 3.34
N GLU A 131 6.35 15.12 2.80
CA GLU A 131 5.14 14.67 3.48
C GLU A 131 4.94 13.15 3.44
N PHE A 132 5.81 12.40 2.74
CA PHE A 132 5.85 10.95 2.83
C PHE A 132 6.61 10.51 4.09
N ALA A 133 6.14 9.45 4.74
CA ALA A 133 6.88 8.70 5.72
C ALA A 133 7.74 7.60 5.07
N TYR A 134 8.66 6.98 5.82
CA TYR A 134 9.41 5.82 5.30
C TYR A 134 8.50 4.63 5.00
N GLU A 135 7.40 4.46 5.74
CA GLU A 135 6.44 3.37 5.51
C GLU A 135 5.61 3.56 4.23
N ASP A 136 5.48 4.79 3.73
CA ASP A 136 4.77 5.08 2.48
C ASP A 136 5.57 4.67 1.24
N LEU A 137 6.84 4.29 1.41
CA LEU A 137 7.75 3.84 0.36
C LEU A 137 7.94 2.32 0.31
N SER A 138 7.22 1.60 1.15
CA SER A 138 7.08 0.14 1.07
C SER A 138 5.92 -0.22 0.12
N SER A 139 5.91 -1.46 -0.37
CA SER A 139 4.75 -1.99 -1.08
C SER A 139 3.57 -2.18 -0.14
N PHE A 140 2.38 -2.13 -0.73
CA PHE A 140 1.15 -2.42 -0.03
C PHE A 140 0.98 -3.93 0.10
N GLU A 141 0.82 -4.40 1.34
CA GLU A 141 0.64 -5.82 1.65
C GLU A 141 -0.71 -6.03 2.33
N ILE A 142 -1.53 -6.95 1.82
CA ILE A 142 -2.90 -7.16 2.31
C ILE A 142 -2.89 -7.53 3.79
N GLU A 143 -1.92 -8.33 4.19
CA GLU A 143 -1.71 -8.87 5.54
C GLU A 143 -1.41 -7.81 6.60
N LYS A 144 -0.98 -6.60 6.19
CA LYS A 144 -0.65 -5.50 7.12
C LYS A 144 -1.85 -4.73 7.63
N TYR A 145 -3.06 -5.04 7.15
CA TYR A 145 -4.26 -4.31 7.53
C TYR A 145 -5.47 -5.22 7.77
N THR A 146 -6.41 -4.71 8.57
CA THR A 146 -7.80 -5.18 8.56
C THR A 146 -8.66 -4.20 7.79
N TYR A 147 -9.74 -4.71 7.18
CA TYR A 147 -10.53 -3.97 6.21
C TYR A 147 -11.99 -3.90 6.62
N LYS A 148 -12.65 -2.80 6.23
CA LYS A 148 -14.10 -2.66 6.37
C LYS A 148 -14.66 -1.82 5.23
N TYR A 149 -15.52 -2.44 4.41
CA TYR A 149 -16.29 -1.72 3.40
C TYR A 149 -17.29 -0.77 4.08
N ILE A 150 -17.35 0.47 3.60
CA ILE A 150 -18.23 1.50 4.15
C ILE A 150 -19.41 1.76 3.22
N LYS A 151 -19.12 2.10 1.95
CA LYS A 151 -20.13 2.46 0.95
C LYS A 151 -19.52 2.50 -0.45
N ASP A 152 -20.39 2.56 -1.44
CA ASP A 152 -20.05 3.00 -2.79
C ASP A 152 -20.12 4.54 -2.84
N GLU A 153 -19.21 5.16 -3.57
CA GLU A 153 -19.17 6.61 -3.77
C GLU A 153 -18.68 6.94 -5.18
N ALA A 154 -19.24 7.97 -5.81
CA ALA A 154 -18.76 8.44 -7.09
C ALA A 154 -17.69 9.53 -6.89
N ILE A 155 -16.48 9.32 -7.40
CA ILE A 155 -15.39 10.30 -7.38
C ILE A 155 -15.04 10.61 -8.84
N ASN A 156 -15.14 11.89 -9.24
CA ASN A 156 -14.89 12.34 -10.61
C ASN A 156 -15.64 11.50 -11.67
N ASP A 157 -16.93 11.25 -11.44
CA ASP A 157 -17.81 10.43 -12.28
C ASP A 157 -17.42 8.94 -12.40
N GLN A 158 -16.52 8.45 -11.55
CA GLN A 158 -16.16 7.02 -11.47
C GLN A 158 -16.76 6.39 -10.21
N ALA A 159 -17.39 5.22 -10.38
CA ALA A 159 -17.87 4.45 -9.25
C ALA A 159 -16.67 3.87 -8.47
N CYS A 160 -16.59 4.21 -7.19
CA CYS A 160 -15.51 3.81 -6.29
C CYS A 160 -16.07 3.12 -5.04
N PHE A 161 -15.24 2.28 -4.42
CA PHE A 161 -15.50 1.72 -3.10
C PHE A 161 -14.78 2.53 -2.04
N VAL A 162 -15.49 2.87 -0.96
CA VAL A 162 -14.88 3.43 0.25
C VAL A 162 -14.64 2.29 1.22
N VAL A 163 -13.36 2.03 1.52
CA VAL A 163 -12.91 0.96 2.41
C VAL A 163 -12.00 1.56 3.47
N GLU A 164 -12.34 1.33 4.74
CA GLU A 164 -11.44 1.63 5.87
C GLU A 164 -10.37 0.54 5.99
N GLN A 165 -9.14 0.95 6.31
CA GLN A 165 -7.99 0.08 6.48
C GLN A 165 -7.30 0.41 7.80
N TYR A 166 -7.15 -0.58 8.68
CA TYR A 166 -6.54 -0.41 10.00
C TYR A 166 -5.26 -1.23 10.08
N PRO A 167 -4.08 -0.60 10.28
CA PRO A 167 -2.82 -1.32 10.46
C PRO A 167 -2.89 -2.32 11.62
N VAL A 168 -2.32 -3.52 11.45
CA VAL A 168 -2.22 -4.56 12.50
C VAL A 168 -0.89 -4.57 13.24
#